data_AF-A0A519VK33-F1
#
_entry.id   AF-A0A519VK33-F1
#
_cell.length_a   1.000
_cell.length_b   1.000
_cell.length_c   1.000
_cell.angle_alpha   90.00
_cell.angle_beta   90.00
_cell.angle_gamma   90.00
#
_symmetry.space_group_name_H-M   'P 1'
#
loop_
_entity.id
_entity.type
_entity.pdbx_description
1 polymer ?
#
loop_
_entity_poly.entity_id
_entity_poly.type
_entity_poly.pdbx_seq_one_letter_code
_entity_poly.pdbx_strand_id
1 'polypeptide(L)'
;MSDTTHLLKLVAKHFEVPENITESHLREVLIKTFEYLVEDDFPKLLQVLYRADVDQYKLKELLENTEGKTTAEIIADAYIERQKAKVSTWKKYSSQS
;
A
#
# COMPACT_ATOMS: atom_id res chain seq x y z
N MET A 1 -9.52 -12.55 -14.17
CA MET A 1 -9.40 -11.26 -13.44
C MET A 1 -7.97 -10.75 -13.58
N SER A 2 -7.76 -9.46 -13.86
CA SER A 2 -6.41 -8.87 -14.02
C SER A 2 -5.71 -8.63 -12.67
N ASP A 3 -4.39 -8.42 -12.69
CA ASP A 3 -3.56 -8.19 -11.49
C ASP A 3 -3.98 -6.92 -10.78
N THR A 4 -4.28 -5.88 -11.55
CA THR A 4 -4.86 -4.62 -11.07
C THR A 4 -6.17 -4.87 -10.31
N THR A 5 -7.02 -5.79 -10.78
CA THR A 5 -8.27 -6.12 -10.07
C THR A 5 -8.01 -6.74 -8.69
N HIS A 6 -7.02 -7.63 -8.58
CA HIS A 6 -6.67 -8.24 -7.28
C HIS A 6 -5.99 -7.25 -6.34
N LEU A 7 -5.12 -6.39 -6.88
CA LEU A 7 -4.50 -5.31 -6.12
C LEU A 7 -5.57 -4.39 -5.53
N LEU A 8 -6.50 -3.89 -6.35
CA LEU A 8 -7.59 -3.03 -5.90
C LEU A 8 -8.45 -3.69 -4.82
N LYS A 9 -8.76 -4.99 -4.96
CA LYS A 9 -9.48 -5.75 -3.92
C LYS A 9 -8.73 -5.84 -2.59
N LEU A 10 -7.39 -5.92 -2.60
CA LEU A 10 -6.60 -5.92 -1.36
C LEU A 10 -6.59 -4.55 -0.71
N VAL A 11 -6.41 -3.48 -1.49
CA VAL A 11 -6.41 -2.11 -0.97
C VAL A 11 -7.78 -1.74 -0.39
N ALA A 12 -8.86 -2.10 -1.08
CA ALA A 12 -10.23 -1.80 -0.66
C ALA A 12 -10.63 -2.44 0.70
N LYS A 13 -9.84 -3.37 1.24
CA LYS A 13 -10.05 -3.90 2.61
C LYS A 13 -9.70 -2.90 3.70
N HIS A 14 -8.88 -1.90 3.38
CA HIS A 14 -8.31 -0.98 4.35
C HIS A 14 -8.68 0.48 4.06
N PHE A 15 -9.09 0.77 2.82
CA PHE A 15 -9.35 2.10 2.34
C PHE A 15 -10.60 2.15 1.46
N GLU A 16 -11.28 3.29 1.48
CA GLU A 16 -12.26 3.60 0.45
C GLU A 16 -11.52 3.94 -0.84
N VAL A 17 -11.73 3.13 -1.87
CA VAL A 17 -11.10 3.28 -3.17
C VAL A 17 -12.20 3.44 -4.21
N PRO A 18 -12.13 4.46 -5.09
CA PRO A 18 -13.15 4.64 -6.13
C PRO A 18 -13.22 3.41 -7.06
N GLU A 19 -14.41 3.12 -7.57
CA GLU A 19 -14.58 2.07 -8.57
C GLU A 19 -13.92 2.49 -9.91
N ASN A 20 -13.32 1.54 -10.62
CA ASN A 20 -12.72 1.73 -11.96
C ASN A 20 -11.49 2.67 -12.03
N ILE A 21 -10.62 2.65 -11.02
CA ILE A 21 -9.39 3.45 -11.05
C ILE A 21 -8.21 2.72 -11.72
N THR A 22 -7.30 3.50 -12.29
CA THR A 22 -6.01 3.01 -12.80
C THR A 22 -5.01 2.84 -11.65
N GLU A 23 -3.93 2.10 -11.90
CA GLU A 23 -2.88 1.90 -10.89
C GLU A 23 -2.14 3.20 -10.53
N SER A 24 -1.91 4.10 -11.50
CA SER A 24 -1.29 5.40 -11.18
C SER A 24 -2.20 6.25 -10.31
N HIS A 25 -3.51 6.23 -10.57
CA HIS A 25 -4.48 6.95 -9.75
C HIS A 25 -4.64 6.32 -8.36
N LEU A 26 -4.53 4.98 -8.26
CA LEU A 26 -4.46 4.29 -6.98
C LEU A 26 -3.27 4.76 -6.14
N ARG A 27 -2.10 4.93 -6.76
CA ARG A 27 -0.92 5.48 -6.08
C ARG A 27 -1.19 6.88 -5.53
N GLU A 28 -1.75 7.77 -6.35
CA GLU A 28 -2.08 9.15 -5.92
C GLU A 28 -3.08 9.18 -4.76
N VAL A 29 -4.13 8.35 -4.81
CA VAL A 29 -5.10 8.21 -3.72
C VAL A 29 -4.41 7.74 -2.43
N LEU A 30 -3.54 6.74 -2.54
CA LEU A 30 -2.81 6.21 -1.38
C LEU A 30 -1.83 7.22 -0.80
N ILE A 31 -1.17 8.03 -1.62
CA ILE A 31 -0.28 9.11 -1.14
C ILE A 31 -1.08 10.08 -0.27
N LYS A 32 -2.19 10.62 -0.78
CA LYS A 32 -3.04 11.55 -0.01
C LYS A 32 -3.59 10.90 1.26
N THR A 33 -3.92 9.61 1.18
CA THR A 33 -4.42 8.87 2.33
C THR A 33 -3.34 8.71 3.39
N PHE A 34 -2.12 8.33 3.01
CA PHE A 34 -1.01 8.19 3.95
C PHE A 34 -0.48 9.52 4.45
N GLU A 35 -0.57 10.59 3.67
CA GLU A 35 -0.29 11.97 4.13
C GLU A 35 -1.21 12.33 5.31
N TYR A 36 -2.52 12.17 5.15
CA TYR A 36 -3.49 12.33 6.24
C TYR A 36 -3.18 11.42 7.44
N LEU A 37 -2.86 10.14 7.20
CA LEU A 37 -2.57 9.22 8.32
C LEU A 37 -1.25 9.55 9.04
N VAL A 38 -0.27 10.14 8.36
CA VAL A 38 0.98 10.59 8.99
C VAL A 38 0.71 11.81 9.86
N GLU A 39 -0.09 12.76 9.38
CA GLU A 39 -0.33 14.04 10.05
C GLU A 39 -1.41 13.96 11.14
N ASP A 40 -2.50 13.24 10.89
CA ASP A 40 -3.72 13.29 11.68
C ASP A 40 -4.07 11.99 12.43
N ASP A 41 -3.62 10.81 11.95
CA ASP A 41 -3.99 9.51 12.54
C ASP A 41 -2.88 8.45 12.45
N PHE A 42 -1.76 8.74 13.10
CA PHE A 42 -0.59 7.86 13.15
C PHE A 42 -0.89 6.46 13.73
N PRO A 43 -1.76 6.28 14.75
CA PRO A 43 -2.14 4.95 15.21
C PRO A 43 -2.82 4.11 14.12
N LYS A 44 -3.69 4.72 13.30
CA LYS A 44 -4.33 4.04 12.16
C LYS A 44 -3.32 3.73 11.05
N LEU A 45 -2.34 4.61 10.81
CA LEU A 45 -1.22 4.33 9.90
C LEU A 45 -0.55 3.00 10.27
N LEU A 46 -0.10 2.87 11.52
CA LEU A 46 0.60 1.67 12.01
C LEU A 46 -0.27 0.42 11.88
N GLN A 47 -1.55 0.53 12.21
CA GLN A 47 -2.50 -0.57 12.08
C GLN A 47 -2.66 -1.05 10.63
N VAL A 48 -2.74 -0.13 9.66
CA VAL A 48 -2.86 -0.49 8.25
C VAL A 48 -1.59 -1.17 7.76
N LEU A 49 -0.43 -0.60 8.07
CA LEU A 49 0.86 -1.14 7.62
C LEU A 49 1.12 -2.54 8.20
N TYR A 50 0.77 -2.75 9.48
CA TYR A 50 0.86 -4.07 10.11
C TYR A 50 -0.04 -5.10 9.43
N ARG A 51 -1.33 -4.79 9.20
CA ARG A 51 -2.27 -5.70 8.50
C ARG A 51 -1.85 -6.00 7.06
N ALA A 52 -1.16 -5.06 6.44
CA ALA A 52 -0.63 -5.20 5.09
C ALA A 52 0.66 -6.02 5.02
N ASP A 53 1.23 -6.44 6.16
CA ASP A 53 2.55 -7.03 6.31
C ASP A 53 3.67 -6.15 5.74
N VAL A 54 3.59 -4.84 5.98
CA VAL A 54 4.67 -3.89 5.65
C VAL A 54 5.69 -3.94 6.79
N ASP A 55 6.97 -4.08 6.42
CA ASP A 55 8.08 -4.26 7.36
C ASP A 55 8.27 -3.03 8.27
N GLN A 56 8.30 -3.24 9.59
CA GLN A 56 8.44 -2.18 10.59
C GLN A 56 9.82 -1.52 10.59
N TYR A 57 10.89 -2.28 10.28
CA TYR A 57 12.23 -1.72 10.13
C TYR A 57 12.29 -0.83 8.90
N LYS A 58 11.65 -1.27 7.80
CA LYS A 58 11.49 -0.45 6.62
C LYS A 58 10.75 0.84 6.98
N LEU A 59 9.61 0.79 7.67
CA LEU A 59 8.88 2.01 8.07
C LEU A 59 9.75 3.03 8.83
N LYS A 60 10.59 2.57 9.75
CA LYS A 60 11.49 3.46 10.50
C LYS A 60 12.54 4.12 9.61
N GLU A 61 13.15 3.34 8.71
CA GLU A 61 14.10 3.84 7.71
C GLU A 61 13.46 4.88 6.76
N LEU A 62 12.19 4.65 6.37
CA LEU A 62 11.43 5.56 5.49
C LEU A 62 11.06 6.88 6.18
N LEU A 63 10.91 6.89 7.50
CA LEU A 63 10.70 8.10 8.30
C LEU A 63 11.99 8.91 8.49
N GLU A 64 13.13 8.24 8.49
CA GLU A 64 14.45 8.86 8.71
C GLU A 64 15.10 9.36 7.40
N ASN A 65 14.72 8.83 6.23
CA ASN A 65 15.30 9.19 4.92
C ASN A 65 14.25 9.75 3.94
N THR A 66 14.12 11.08 3.86
CA THR A 66 13.21 11.77 2.92
C THR A 66 13.96 12.67 1.93
N GLU A 67 15.03 12.18 1.30
CA GLU A 67 15.66 12.93 0.20
C GLU A 67 14.81 12.82 -1.07
N GLY A 68 14.09 13.90 -1.41
CA GLY A 68 13.39 14.05 -2.68
C GLY A 68 12.00 13.41 -2.79
N LYS A 69 11.53 12.70 -1.75
CA LYS A 69 10.15 12.20 -1.62
C LYS A 69 9.60 12.49 -0.24
N THR A 70 8.29 12.72 -0.15
CA THR A 70 7.59 12.81 1.13
C THR A 70 7.48 11.43 1.78
N THR A 71 7.40 11.39 3.12
CA THR A 71 7.13 10.15 3.87
C THR A 71 5.90 9.41 3.33
N ALA A 72 4.84 10.13 2.97
CA ALA A 72 3.62 9.56 2.41
C ALA A 72 3.84 8.83 1.07
N GLU A 73 4.63 9.40 0.18
CA GLU A 73 5.00 8.75 -1.10
C GLU A 73 5.76 7.45 -0.88
N ILE A 74 6.71 7.48 0.05
CA ILE A 74 7.55 6.34 0.36
C ILE A 74 6.70 5.21 0.96
N ILE A 75 5.78 5.53 1.87
CA ILE A 75 4.85 4.57 2.47
C ILE A 75 3.89 3.99 1.41
N ALA A 76 3.33 4.84 0.55
CA ALA A 76 2.42 4.40 -0.52
C ALA A 76 3.11 3.40 -1.46
N ASP A 77 4.34 3.71 -1.90
CA ASP A 77 5.13 2.85 -2.76
C ASP A 77 5.41 1.49 -2.09
N ALA A 78 5.88 1.50 -0.84
CA ALA A 78 6.17 0.27 -0.08
C ALA A 78 4.90 -0.59 0.14
N TYR A 79 3.77 0.05 0.42
CA TYR A 79 2.49 -0.63 0.59
C TYR A 79 2.04 -1.34 -0.71
N ILE A 80 2.09 -0.63 -1.84
CA ILE A 80 1.72 -1.18 -3.15
C ILE A 80 2.63 -2.34 -3.53
N GLU A 81 3.95 -2.19 -3.36
CA GLU A 81 4.93 -3.26 -3.60
C GLU A 81 4.57 -4.53 -2.82
N ARG A 82 4.23 -4.37 -1.53
CA ARG A 82 3.83 -5.50 -0.69
C ARG A 82 2.55 -6.16 -1.17
N GLN A 83 1.53 -5.39 -1.57
CA GLN A 83 0.29 -5.96 -2.10
C GLN A 83 0.50 -6.69 -3.42
N LYS A 84 1.34 -6.14 -4.32
CA LYS A 84 1.71 -6.81 -5.59
C LYS A 84 2.44 -8.14 -5.34
N ALA A 85 3.33 -8.18 -4.33
CA ALA A 85 3.99 -9.42 -3.94
C ALA A 85 2.98 -10.48 -3.46
N LYS A 86 1.97 -10.09 -2.66
CA LYS A 86 0.88 -11.00 -2.25
C LYS A 86 0.10 -11.57 -3.44
N VAL A 87 -0.27 -10.72 -4.41
CA VAL A 87 -0.95 -11.16 -5.65
C VAL A 87 -0.08 -12.15 -6.42
N SER A 88 1.22 -11.86 -6.56
CA SER A 88 2.17 -12.73 -7.25
C SER A 88 2.34 -14.08 -6.56
N THR A 89 2.44 -14.10 -5.22
CA THR A 89 2.50 -15.32 -4.42
C THR A 89 1.23 -16.15 -4.59
N TRP A 90 0.06 -15.54 -4.46
CA TRP A 90 -1.22 -16.25 -4.63
C TRP A 90 -1.33 -16.91 -6.00
N LYS A 91 -0.91 -16.23 -7.07
CA LYS A 91 -0.87 -16.81 -8.42
C LYS A 91 -0.01 -18.05 -8.50
N LYS A 92 1.25 -17.98 -8.02
CA LYS A 92 2.20 -19.11 -8.09
C LYS A 92 1.61 -20.38 -7.48
N TYR A 93 0.93 -20.25 -6.35
CA TYR A 93 0.30 -21.39 -5.67
C TYR A 93 -1.04 -21.80 -6.29
N SER A 94 -1.84 -20.85 -6.80
CA SER A 94 -3.13 -21.15 -7.43
C SER A 94 -2.97 -21.80 -8.82
N SER A 95 -1.87 -21.57 -9.52
CA SER A 95 -1.55 -22.23 -10.79
C SER A 95 -0.94 -23.64 -10.63
N GLN A 96 -0.60 -24.05 -9.41
CA GLN A 96 -0.10 -25.39 -9.08
C GLN A 96 -1.17 -26.29 -8.42
N SER A 97 -2.43 -25.82 -8.40
CA SER A 97 -3.59 -26.55 -7.84
C SER A 97 -4.38 -27.27 -8.93
#